data_AF-A0A554L899-F1
#
_entry.id   AF-A0A554L899-F1
#
_cell.length_a   1.000
_cell.length_b   1.000
_cell.length_c   1.000
_cell.angle_alpha   90.00
_cell.angle_beta   90.00
_cell.angle_gamma   90.00
#
_symmetry.space_group_name_H-M   'P 1'
#
loop_
_entity.id
_entity.type
_entity.pdbx_description
1 polymer ?
#
loop_
_entity_poly.entity_id
_entity_poly.type
_entity_poly.pdbx_seq_one_letter_code
_entity_poly.pdbx_strand_id
1 'polypeptide(L)'
;MITCREALSTPGFTHWLVRNFADHASLDYSNPADEERIVKWFLARVACREAAPLMRQMYREMFLGDIGLCLSNSILGSVEKYLDRLAIENPEGAAYYCERAKRWHEIPREIQRLTEEYAQAGGEGRRDQASLDLASTQRDCELRKRVGRFLPLWRSAEEKEVMQYPFGALESSIQTFKVELNRFAQIEQQIPALQKERWDLKREFLTVMDIVKELLVEIRMEVSSKLIEMVSRVRVKKDWRDRSVEELEVAQSYLEKMQAAGAEFGLDYLADIDNVVGFQKNLDDAISRSLYEDLKKRMVAQNKQPASVALPAVENLINQALARTQLGSLRDYQAREAVVKTLQDLHRDGAISGAHKLLFRPMAR
;
A
#
# COMPACT_ATOMS: atom_id res chain seq x y z
N MET A 1 -7.59 -5.02 -29.53
CA MET A 1 -6.60 -3.93 -29.43
C MET A 1 -7.35 -2.75 -28.83
N ILE A 2 -6.93 -2.27 -27.65
CA ILE A 2 -7.59 -1.13 -26.99
C ILE A 2 -7.21 0.15 -27.74
N THR A 3 -8.20 0.99 -28.02
CA THR A 3 -8.01 2.29 -28.67
C THR A 3 -7.78 3.41 -27.65
N CYS A 4 -7.16 4.51 -28.07
CA CYS A 4 -6.98 5.71 -27.24
C CYS A 4 -8.33 6.23 -26.68
N ARG A 5 -9.38 6.20 -27.50
CA ARG A 5 -10.73 6.60 -27.11
C ARG A 5 -11.34 5.71 -26.01
N GLU A 6 -11.11 4.39 -26.07
CA GLU A 6 -11.53 3.45 -25.03
C GLU A 6 -10.73 3.60 -23.73
N ALA A 7 -9.43 3.90 -23.83
CA ALA A 7 -8.61 4.21 -22.67
C ALA A 7 -9.12 5.46 -21.95
N LEU A 8 -9.34 6.56 -22.68
CA LEU A 8 -9.82 7.84 -22.14
C LEU A 8 -11.25 7.80 -21.58
N SER A 9 -12.10 6.90 -22.08
CA SER A 9 -13.45 6.70 -21.54
C SER A 9 -13.48 5.87 -20.25
N THR A 10 -12.36 5.24 -19.88
CA THR A 10 -12.28 4.45 -18.65
C THR A 10 -12.34 5.35 -17.41
N PRO A 11 -13.28 5.10 -16.46
CA PRO A 11 -13.46 5.95 -15.29
C PRO A 11 -12.17 6.15 -14.50
N GLY A 12 -11.83 7.43 -14.27
CA GLY A 12 -10.66 7.84 -13.52
C GLY A 12 -9.34 7.77 -14.29
N PHE A 13 -9.31 7.38 -15.57
CA PHE A 13 -8.10 7.41 -16.41
C PHE A 13 -7.64 8.83 -16.76
N THR A 14 -8.54 9.64 -17.29
CA THR A 14 -8.24 11.04 -17.64
C THR A 14 -7.76 11.84 -16.43
N HIS A 15 -8.39 11.67 -15.27
CA HIS A 15 -7.95 12.34 -14.04
C HIS A 15 -6.54 11.91 -13.59
N TRP A 16 -6.20 10.64 -13.74
CA TRP A 16 -4.87 10.13 -13.43
C TRP A 16 -3.82 10.66 -14.43
N LEU A 17 -4.14 10.73 -15.72
CA LEU A 17 -3.29 11.34 -16.74
C LEU A 17 -2.98 12.81 -16.39
N VAL A 18 -4.02 13.61 -16.14
CA VAL A 18 -3.91 15.03 -15.76
C VAL A 18 -3.03 15.22 -14.53
N ARG A 19 -3.19 14.35 -13.52
CA ARG A 19 -2.45 14.45 -12.26
C ARG A 19 -0.97 14.13 -12.39
N ASN A 20 -0.60 13.19 -13.27
CA ASN A 20 0.75 12.63 -13.30
C ASN A 20 1.61 13.14 -14.47
N PHE A 21 0.99 13.74 -15.50
CA PHE A 21 1.70 14.22 -16.69
C PHE A 21 1.41 15.70 -16.91
N ALA A 22 2.41 16.55 -16.67
CA ALA A 22 2.29 18.00 -16.87
C ALA A 22 2.08 18.37 -18.34
N ASP A 23 2.57 17.54 -19.26
CA ASP A 23 2.44 17.66 -20.72
C ASP A 23 1.14 17.07 -21.29
N HIS A 24 0.21 16.57 -20.44
CA HIS A 24 -1.04 15.98 -20.93
C HIS A 24 -1.87 16.96 -21.79
N ALA A 25 -1.78 18.27 -21.49
CA ALA A 25 -2.50 19.32 -22.21
C ALA A 25 -1.94 19.56 -23.62
N SER A 26 -0.72 19.09 -23.91
CA SER A 26 -0.08 19.15 -25.23
C SER A 26 -0.23 17.87 -26.06
N LEU A 27 -0.87 16.83 -25.53
CA LEU A 27 -1.11 15.59 -26.27
C LEU A 27 -2.21 15.83 -27.32
N ASP A 28 -1.90 15.56 -28.59
CA ASP A 28 -2.89 15.55 -29.66
C ASP A 28 -3.43 14.13 -29.86
N TYR A 29 -4.69 13.90 -29.47
CA TYR A 29 -5.33 12.59 -29.61
C TYR A 29 -5.56 12.16 -31.07
N SER A 30 -5.30 13.05 -32.04
CA SER A 30 -5.35 12.75 -33.48
C SER A 30 -3.99 12.33 -34.04
N ASN A 31 -2.92 12.47 -33.24
CA ASN A 31 -1.55 12.10 -33.59
C ASN A 31 -1.28 10.63 -33.20
N PRO A 32 -0.92 9.73 -34.14
CA PRO A 32 -0.68 8.32 -33.85
C PRO A 32 0.36 8.06 -32.74
N ALA A 33 1.38 8.91 -32.63
CA ALA A 33 2.42 8.75 -31.61
C ALA A 33 1.91 9.05 -30.19
N ASP A 34 1.05 10.06 -30.05
CA ASP A 34 0.45 10.42 -28.76
C ASP A 34 -0.65 9.39 -28.38
N GLU A 35 -1.41 8.90 -29.35
CA GLU A 35 -2.36 7.79 -29.14
C GLU A 35 -1.65 6.53 -28.62
N GLU A 36 -0.54 6.13 -29.24
CA GLU A 36 0.24 4.96 -28.81
C GLU A 36 0.77 5.15 -27.38
N ARG A 37 1.26 6.36 -27.05
CA ARG A 37 1.75 6.70 -25.71
C ARG A 37 0.65 6.61 -24.64
N ILE A 38 -0.54 7.13 -24.95
CA ILE A 38 -1.71 7.07 -24.05
C ILE A 38 -2.17 5.63 -23.83
N VAL A 39 -2.23 4.83 -24.90
CA VAL A 39 -2.58 3.41 -24.80
C VAL A 39 -1.53 2.66 -23.97
N LYS A 40 -0.23 2.96 -24.16
CA LYS A 40 0.85 2.36 -23.35
C LYS A 40 0.71 2.68 -21.86
N TRP A 41 0.44 3.94 -21.50
CA TRP A 41 0.18 4.32 -20.10
C TRP A 41 -1.10 3.71 -19.54
N PHE A 42 -2.14 3.58 -20.35
CA PHE A 42 -3.37 2.91 -19.95
C PHE A 42 -3.11 1.44 -19.61
N LEU A 43 -2.45 0.71 -20.51
CA LEU A 43 -2.13 -0.70 -20.31
C LEU A 43 -1.23 -0.90 -19.08
N ALA A 44 -0.23 -0.04 -18.88
CA ALA A 44 0.60 -0.08 -17.69
C ALA A 44 -0.21 0.16 -16.40
N ARG A 45 -1.14 1.11 -16.40
CA ARG A 45 -2.02 1.34 -15.25
C ARG A 45 -2.93 0.14 -14.98
N VAL A 46 -3.51 -0.47 -16.01
CA VAL A 46 -4.31 -1.70 -15.87
C VAL A 46 -3.46 -2.81 -15.25
N ALA A 47 -2.25 -3.02 -15.76
CA ALA A 47 -1.30 -4.00 -15.22
C ALA A 47 -0.98 -3.72 -13.74
N CYS A 48 -0.78 -2.46 -13.35
CA CYS A 48 -0.55 -2.09 -11.95
C CYS A 48 -1.76 -2.40 -11.05
N ARG A 49 -2.99 -2.12 -11.51
CA ARG A 49 -4.21 -2.43 -10.76
C ARG A 49 -4.43 -3.94 -10.59
N GLU A 50 -4.00 -4.73 -11.56
CA GLU A 50 -4.02 -6.20 -11.48
C GLU A 50 -2.88 -6.73 -10.58
N ALA A 51 -1.68 -6.18 -10.70
CA ALA A 51 -0.50 -6.61 -9.95
C ALA A 51 -0.63 -6.29 -8.45
N ALA A 52 -1.15 -5.12 -8.09
CA ALA A 52 -1.24 -4.66 -6.71
C ALA A 52 -1.93 -5.64 -5.73
N PRO A 53 -3.14 -6.17 -6.01
CA PRO A 53 -3.77 -7.16 -5.13
C PRO A 53 -2.98 -8.47 -5.07
N LEU A 54 -2.41 -8.93 -6.19
CA LEU A 54 -1.61 -10.16 -6.25
C LEU A 54 -0.33 -10.02 -5.42
N MET A 55 0.38 -8.91 -5.54
CA MET A 55 1.59 -8.59 -4.76
C MET A 55 1.27 -8.47 -3.26
N ARG A 56 0.15 -7.86 -2.90
CA ARG A 56 -0.31 -7.82 -1.49
C ARG A 56 -0.64 -9.22 -0.96
N GLN A 57 -1.25 -10.07 -1.79
CA GLN A 57 -1.53 -11.46 -1.43
C GLN A 57 -0.23 -12.27 -1.28
N MET A 58 0.73 -12.13 -2.20
CA MET A 58 2.06 -12.74 -2.10
C MET A 58 2.73 -12.35 -0.78
N TYR A 59 2.72 -11.05 -0.45
CA TYR A 59 3.26 -10.56 0.80
C TYR A 59 2.62 -11.27 2.01
N ARG A 60 1.28 -11.31 2.05
CA ARG A 60 0.54 -11.98 3.12
C ARG A 60 0.94 -13.45 3.22
N GLU A 61 0.93 -14.19 2.12
CA GLU A 61 1.27 -15.62 2.10
C GLU A 61 2.70 -15.90 2.58
N MET A 62 3.66 -15.07 2.18
CA MET A 62 5.06 -15.23 2.59
C MET A 62 5.28 -14.92 4.08
N PHE A 63 4.69 -13.83 4.60
CA PHE A 63 5.01 -13.34 5.95
C PHE A 63 4.07 -13.86 7.04
N LEU A 64 2.79 -14.13 6.74
CA LEU A 64 1.90 -14.84 7.66
C LEU A 64 2.27 -16.33 7.77
N GLY A 65 2.74 -16.94 6.68
CA GLY A 65 3.13 -18.36 6.65
C GLY A 65 4.44 -18.65 7.37
N ASP A 66 5.45 -17.78 7.22
CA ASP A 66 6.81 -18.05 7.73
C ASP A 66 7.12 -17.38 9.09
N ILE A 67 6.55 -16.21 9.42
CA ILE A 67 7.03 -15.37 10.55
C ILE A 67 5.89 -14.81 11.43
N GLY A 68 4.62 -14.90 11.00
CA GLY A 68 3.48 -14.36 11.74
C GLY A 68 3.42 -12.83 11.82
N LEU A 69 4.21 -12.13 10.99
CA LEU A 69 4.22 -10.67 10.93
C LEU A 69 3.20 -10.17 9.90
N CYS A 70 2.22 -9.40 10.37
CA CYS A 70 1.27 -8.66 9.53
C CYS A 70 1.75 -7.21 9.36
N LEU A 71 2.05 -6.79 8.12
CA LEU A 71 2.14 -5.36 7.82
C LEU A 71 0.75 -4.73 7.88
N SER A 72 0.70 -3.49 8.36
CA SER A 72 -0.51 -2.68 8.32
C SER A 72 -0.96 -2.45 6.87
N ASN A 73 -2.27 -2.24 6.67
CA ASN A 73 -2.81 -1.91 5.35
C ASN A 73 -2.22 -0.61 4.76
N SER A 74 -1.71 0.30 5.62
CA SER A 74 -1.01 1.51 5.18
C SER A 74 0.30 1.21 4.47
N ILE A 75 1.05 0.19 4.91
CA ILE A 75 2.28 -0.27 4.25
C ILE A 75 1.95 -1.08 3.00
N LEU A 76 0.83 -1.82 2.98
CA LEU A 76 0.38 -2.48 1.74
C LEU A 76 -0.12 -1.48 0.68
N GLY A 77 -0.60 -0.31 1.09
CA GLY A 77 -1.03 0.77 0.18
C GLY A 77 0.11 1.46 -0.58
N SER A 78 1.38 1.27 -0.18
CA SER A 78 2.52 1.79 -0.95
C SER A 78 2.91 0.92 -2.13
N VAL A 79 2.47 -0.34 -2.18
CA VAL A 79 2.61 -1.19 -3.38
C VAL A 79 1.90 -0.54 -4.55
N GLU A 80 0.70 -0.01 -4.34
CA GLU A 80 -0.06 0.71 -5.37
C GLU A 80 0.65 1.99 -5.81
N LYS A 81 1.22 2.76 -4.87
CA LYS A 81 1.98 3.97 -5.21
C LYS A 81 3.27 3.68 -5.98
N TYR A 82 3.98 2.63 -5.60
CA TYR A 82 5.18 2.19 -6.32
C TYR A 82 4.84 1.74 -7.73
N LEU A 83 3.81 0.91 -7.88
CA LEU A 83 3.35 0.46 -9.19
C LEU A 83 2.82 1.63 -10.05
N ASP A 84 2.10 2.59 -9.45
CA ASP A 84 1.67 3.80 -10.15
C ASP A 84 2.87 4.65 -10.62
N ARG A 85 3.92 4.79 -9.78
CA ARG A 85 5.18 5.44 -10.16
C ARG A 85 5.88 4.69 -11.29
N LEU A 86 5.94 3.36 -11.19
CA LEU A 86 6.53 2.51 -12.21
C LEU A 86 5.75 2.59 -13.54
N ALA A 87 4.42 2.69 -13.52
CA ALA A 87 3.63 2.87 -14.74
C ALA A 87 3.94 4.18 -15.48
N ILE A 88 4.43 5.20 -14.76
CA ILE A 88 4.84 6.49 -15.31
C ILE A 88 6.28 6.41 -15.83
N GLU A 89 7.20 5.92 -15.01
CA GLU A 89 8.65 5.90 -15.28
C GLU A 89 9.06 4.77 -16.25
N ASN A 90 8.42 3.61 -16.15
CA ASN A 90 8.68 2.42 -16.95
C ASN A 90 7.40 1.56 -17.16
N PRO A 91 6.56 1.90 -18.15
CA PRO A 91 5.30 1.20 -18.44
C PRO A 91 5.47 -0.31 -18.71
N GLU A 92 6.60 -0.71 -19.30
CA GLU A 92 6.91 -2.12 -19.58
C GLU A 92 7.24 -2.88 -18.28
N GLY A 93 7.87 -2.21 -17.32
CA GLY A 93 8.10 -2.73 -15.98
C GLY A 93 6.80 -3.09 -15.26
N ALA A 94 5.74 -2.29 -15.42
CA ALA A 94 4.43 -2.56 -14.83
C ALA A 94 3.80 -3.85 -15.36
N ALA A 95 3.84 -4.05 -16.68
CA ALA A 95 3.38 -5.29 -17.31
C ALA A 95 4.23 -6.49 -16.84
N TYR A 96 5.55 -6.32 -16.80
CA TYR A 96 6.47 -7.34 -16.31
C TYR A 96 6.14 -7.80 -14.88
N TYR A 97 5.99 -6.89 -13.92
CA TYR A 97 5.67 -7.28 -12.54
C TYR A 97 4.28 -7.89 -12.39
N CYS A 98 3.30 -7.47 -13.21
CA CYS A 98 1.99 -8.11 -13.24
C CYS A 98 2.10 -9.58 -13.65
N GLU A 99 2.83 -9.88 -14.72
CA GLU A 99 3.05 -11.26 -15.18
C GLU A 99 3.82 -12.09 -14.15
N ARG A 100 4.86 -11.53 -13.53
CA ARG A 100 5.60 -12.21 -12.45
C ARG A 100 4.71 -12.52 -11.24
N ALA A 101 3.85 -11.58 -10.85
CA ALA A 101 2.92 -11.78 -9.74
C ALA A 101 1.87 -12.85 -10.07
N LYS A 102 1.31 -12.86 -11.29
CA LYS A 102 0.42 -13.93 -11.75
C LYS A 102 1.12 -15.29 -11.74
N ARG A 103 2.33 -15.35 -12.31
CA ARG A 103 3.13 -16.57 -12.39
C ARG A 103 3.40 -17.18 -11.02
N TRP A 104 3.68 -16.36 -10.00
CA TRP A 104 3.83 -16.83 -8.62
C TRP A 104 2.61 -17.61 -8.11
N HIS A 105 1.40 -17.12 -8.39
CA HIS A 105 0.15 -17.74 -7.96
C HIS A 105 -0.24 -18.97 -8.78
N GLU A 106 0.28 -19.08 -10.01
CA GLU A 106 0.03 -20.21 -10.90
C GLU A 106 0.93 -21.42 -10.59
N ILE A 107 2.21 -21.19 -10.27
CA ILE A 107 3.19 -22.26 -10.03
C ILE A 107 2.70 -23.32 -9.01
N PRO A 108 2.10 -22.97 -7.85
CA PRO A 108 1.57 -23.96 -6.91
C PRO A 108 0.52 -24.90 -7.53
N ARG A 109 -0.35 -24.37 -8.39
CA ARG A 109 -1.39 -25.16 -9.08
C ARG A 109 -0.77 -26.07 -10.12
N GLU A 110 0.27 -25.61 -10.82
CA GLU A 110 1.01 -26.39 -11.80
C GLU A 110 1.78 -27.55 -11.13
N ILE A 111 2.45 -27.29 -10.01
CA ILE A 111 3.09 -28.33 -9.19
C ILE A 111 2.07 -29.35 -8.70
N GLN A 112 0.91 -28.89 -8.21
CA GLN A 112 -0.15 -29.78 -7.75
C GLN A 112 -0.63 -30.67 -8.90
N ARG A 113 -0.91 -30.11 -10.08
CA ARG A 113 -1.31 -30.87 -11.27
C ARG A 113 -0.28 -31.93 -11.65
N LEU A 114 1.01 -31.57 -11.67
CA LEU A 114 2.10 -32.50 -11.99
C LEU A 114 2.23 -33.61 -10.95
N THR A 115 2.01 -33.28 -9.67
CA THR A 115 2.04 -34.26 -8.57
C THR A 115 0.87 -35.24 -8.67
N GLU A 116 -0.32 -34.74 -8.99
CA GLU A 116 -1.51 -35.56 -9.23
C GLU A 116 -1.33 -36.45 -10.47
N GLU A 117 -0.75 -35.92 -11.54
CA GLU A 117 -0.40 -36.69 -12.75
C GLU A 117 0.60 -37.81 -12.43
N TYR A 118 1.63 -37.52 -11.65
CA TYR A 118 2.60 -38.50 -11.19
C TYR A 118 1.94 -39.61 -10.37
N ALA A 119 1.06 -39.24 -9.42
CA ALA A 119 0.34 -40.18 -8.59
C ALA A 119 -0.64 -41.05 -9.41
N GLN A 120 -1.37 -40.45 -10.36
CA GLN A 120 -2.29 -41.17 -11.26
C GLN A 120 -1.55 -42.16 -12.18
N ALA A 121 -0.31 -41.84 -12.56
CA ALA A 121 0.54 -42.76 -13.29
C ALA A 121 1.11 -43.91 -12.43
N GLY A 122 0.76 -43.99 -11.14
CA GLY A 122 1.22 -45.02 -10.21
C GLY A 122 2.49 -44.65 -9.44
N GLY A 123 2.97 -43.41 -9.59
CA GLY A 123 4.07 -42.84 -8.84
C GLY A 123 5.39 -43.60 -8.94
N GLU A 124 6.20 -43.47 -7.88
CA GLU A 124 7.53 -44.06 -7.79
C GLU A 124 7.51 -45.59 -7.98
N GLY A 125 6.52 -46.27 -7.39
CA GLY A 125 6.39 -47.72 -7.52
C GLY A 125 6.17 -48.19 -8.97
N ARG A 126 5.34 -47.48 -9.75
CA ARG A 126 5.15 -47.82 -11.17
C ARG A 126 6.38 -47.45 -12.00
N ARG A 127 7.04 -46.34 -11.70
CA ARG A 127 8.30 -45.94 -12.35
C ARG A 127 9.38 -47.01 -12.18
N ASP A 128 9.60 -47.48 -10.95
CA ASP A 128 10.60 -48.49 -10.64
C ASP A 128 10.28 -49.81 -11.33
N GLN A 129 9.01 -50.22 -11.31
CA GLN A 129 8.56 -51.40 -12.03
C GLN A 129 8.77 -51.27 -13.54
N ALA A 130 8.42 -50.13 -14.16
CA ALA A 130 8.65 -49.90 -15.58
C ALA A 130 10.15 -49.91 -15.96
N SER A 131 11.03 -49.48 -15.04
CA SER A 131 12.49 -49.58 -15.22
C SER A 131 12.98 -51.03 -15.19
N LEU A 132 12.45 -51.84 -14.27
CA LEU A 132 12.73 -53.28 -14.22
C LEU A 132 12.18 -54.00 -15.46
N ASP A 133 10.95 -53.69 -15.85
CA ASP A 133 10.29 -54.25 -17.03
C ASP A 133 11.09 -53.91 -18.30
N LEU A 134 11.58 -52.67 -18.44
CA LEU A 134 12.43 -52.24 -19.55
C LEU A 134 13.74 -53.02 -19.59
N ALA A 135 14.43 -53.16 -18.45
CA ALA A 135 15.71 -53.88 -18.37
C ALA A 135 15.54 -55.37 -18.72
N SER A 136 14.49 -56.01 -18.19
CA SER A 136 14.15 -57.40 -18.50
C SER A 136 13.83 -57.58 -19.99
N THR A 137 12.95 -56.75 -20.54
CA THR A 137 12.50 -56.85 -21.93
C THR A 137 13.65 -56.56 -22.92
N GLN A 138 14.57 -55.65 -22.58
CA GLN A 138 15.78 -55.41 -23.37
C GLN A 138 16.69 -56.64 -23.40
N ARG A 139 16.90 -57.29 -22.24
CA ARG A 139 17.67 -58.54 -22.15
C ARG A 139 17.05 -59.63 -23.01
N ASP A 140 15.73 -59.79 -22.99
CA ASP A 140 15.01 -60.78 -23.80
C ASP A 140 15.12 -60.47 -25.30
N CYS A 141 15.00 -59.19 -25.68
CA CYS A 141 15.19 -58.73 -27.05
C CYS A 141 16.61 -59.02 -27.56
N GLU A 142 17.64 -58.78 -26.74
CA GLU A 142 19.03 -59.11 -27.08
C GLU A 142 19.28 -60.62 -27.15
N LEU A 143 18.75 -61.39 -26.21
CA LEU A 143 18.83 -62.85 -26.20
C LEU A 143 18.23 -63.39 -27.49
N ARG A 144 17.05 -62.90 -27.88
CA ARG A 144 16.37 -63.27 -29.13
C ARG A 144 17.19 -62.92 -30.37
N LYS A 145 17.82 -61.73 -30.41
CA LYS A 145 18.74 -61.34 -31.50
C LYS A 145 19.94 -62.30 -31.60
N ARG A 146 20.43 -62.82 -30.47
CA ARG A 146 21.53 -63.80 -30.44
C ARG A 146 21.06 -65.19 -30.87
N VAL A 147 19.98 -65.72 -30.28
CA VAL A 147 19.45 -67.06 -30.59
C VAL A 147 18.95 -67.16 -32.04
N GLY A 148 18.31 -66.11 -32.56
CA GLY A 148 17.90 -66.04 -33.97
C GLY A 148 19.06 -66.09 -34.98
N ARG A 149 20.31 -65.85 -34.55
CA ARG A 149 21.51 -66.05 -35.38
C ARG A 149 22.06 -67.49 -35.31
N PHE A 150 21.62 -68.29 -34.34
CA PHE A 150 22.13 -69.64 -34.05
C PHE A 150 20.98 -70.67 -33.90
N LEU A 151 20.06 -70.70 -34.88
CA LEU A 151 18.77 -71.42 -34.84
C LEU A 151 18.74 -72.90 -34.38
N PRO A 152 19.78 -73.76 -34.52
CA PRO A 152 19.59 -75.18 -34.20
C PRO A 152 20.03 -75.60 -32.79
N LEU A 153 20.56 -74.73 -31.92
CA LEU A 153 21.13 -75.15 -30.62
C LEU A 153 20.60 -74.31 -29.46
N TRP A 154 19.34 -74.53 -29.11
CA TRP A 154 18.72 -74.05 -27.88
C TRP A 154 19.32 -74.84 -26.72
N ARG A 155 20.00 -74.15 -25.79
CA ARG A 155 20.73 -74.79 -24.69
C ARG A 155 20.03 -74.63 -23.34
N SER A 156 19.09 -73.69 -23.20
CA SER A 156 18.38 -73.44 -21.94
C SER A 156 16.86 -73.29 -22.09
N ALA A 157 16.15 -73.44 -20.95
CA ALA A 157 14.70 -73.21 -20.88
C ALA A 157 14.33 -71.73 -21.12
N GLU A 158 15.15 -70.79 -20.61
CA GLU A 158 14.98 -69.34 -20.82
C GLU A 158 15.01 -68.96 -22.31
N GLU A 159 15.95 -69.52 -23.09
CA GLU A 159 16.03 -69.26 -24.54
C GLU A 159 14.74 -69.68 -25.25
N LYS A 160 14.18 -70.83 -24.86
CA LYS A 160 12.97 -71.41 -25.44
C LYS A 160 11.71 -70.58 -25.13
N GLU A 161 11.66 -69.98 -23.95
CA GLU A 161 10.54 -69.15 -23.48
C GLU A 161 10.52 -67.78 -24.19
N VAL A 162 11.68 -67.10 -24.28
CA VAL A 162 11.82 -65.81 -24.98
C VAL A 162 11.43 -65.89 -26.45
N MET A 163 11.62 -67.05 -27.08
CA MET A 163 11.29 -67.23 -28.49
C MET A 163 9.80 -67.44 -28.77
N GLN A 164 8.97 -67.64 -27.73
CA GLN A 164 7.52 -67.65 -27.85
C GLN A 164 6.93 -66.25 -28.13
N TYR A 165 7.64 -65.17 -27.75
CA TYR A 165 7.14 -63.79 -27.86
C TYR A 165 7.59 -63.05 -29.12
N PRO A 166 6.72 -62.79 -30.13
CA PRO A 166 7.13 -62.19 -31.39
C PRO A 166 8.03 -60.95 -31.20
N PHE A 167 9.15 -60.91 -31.93
CA PHE A 167 10.20 -59.91 -31.73
C PHE A 167 9.69 -58.45 -31.80
N GLY A 168 8.76 -58.17 -32.71
CA GLY A 168 8.11 -56.85 -32.81
C GLY A 168 7.29 -56.46 -31.58
N ALA A 169 6.74 -57.43 -30.82
CA ALA A 169 6.04 -57.16 -29.57
C ALA A 169 7.01 -56.76 -28.44
N LEU A 170 8.21 -57.36 -28.40
CA LEU A 170 9.26 -56.96 -27.45
C LEU A 170 9.77 -55.54 -27.76
N GLU A 171 10.00 -55.20 -29.03
CA GLU A 171 10.41 -53.85 -29.44
C GLU A 171 9.33 -52.81 -29.13
N SER A 172 8.06 -53.13 -29.39
CA SER A 172 6.92 -52.27 -29.04
C SER A 172 6.80 -52.04 -27.52
N SER A 173 7.01 -53.09 -26.72
CA SER A 173 6.99 -53.00 -25.25
C SER A 173 8.13 -52.13 -24.73
N ILE A 174 9.35 -52.29 -25.26
CA ILE A 174 10.51 -51.43 -24.95
C ILE A 174 10.19 -49.97 -25.24
N GLN A 175 9.56 -49.68 -26.38
CA GLN A 175 9.21 -48.30 -26.72
C GLN A 175 8.15 -47.73 -25.79
N THR A 176 7.18 -48.55 -25.38
CA THR A 176 6.14 -48.16 -24.41
C THR A 176 6.74 -47.79 -23.06
N PHE A 177 7.61 -48.64 -22.51
CA PHE A 177 8.28 -48.36 -21.23
C PHE A 177 9.21 -47.14 -21.32
N LYS A 178 9.89 -46.92 -22.44
CA LYS A 178 10.70 -45.71 -22.65
C LYS A 178 9.84 -44.43 -22.63
N VAL A 179 8.68 -44.44 -23.29
CA VAL A 179 7.76 -43.29 -23.28
C VAL A 179 7.24 -43.04 -21.86
N GLU A 180 6.88 -44.10 -21.14
CA GLU A 180 6.40 -44.03 -19.74
C GLU A 180 7.48 -43.46 -18.80
N LEU A 181 8.70 -44.00 -18.83
CA LEU A 181 9.82 -43.51 -18.02
C LEU A 181 10.23 -42.08 -18.36
N ASN A 182 10.18 -41.70 -19.65
CA ASN A 182 10.44 -40.32 -20.06
C ASN A 182 9.39 -39.35 -19.48
N ARG A 183 8.12 -39.76 -19.40
CA ARG A 183 7.07 -38.94 -18.78
C ARG A 183 7.33 -38.73 -17.30
N PHE A 184 7.69 -39.79 -16.55
CA PHE A 184 8.08 -39.67 -15.15
C PHE A 184 9.29 -38.75 -14.97
N ALA A 185 10.33 -38.93 -15.78
CA ALA A 185 11.53 -38.09 -15.74
C ALA A 185 11.23 -36.62 -16.04
N GLN A 186 10.32 -36.31 -16.97
CA GLN A 186 9.89 -34.95 -17.25
C GLN A 186 9.22 -34.30 -16.04
N ILE A 187 8.29 -35.01 -15.38
CA ILE A 187 7.61 -34.50 -14.18
C ILE A 187 8.62 -34.25 -13.04
N GLU A 188 9.52 -35.21 -12.81
CA GLU A 188 10.56 -35.13 -11.77
C GLU A 188 11.57 -34.00 -12.02
N GLN A 189 11.78 -33.58 -13.28
CA GLN A 189 12.60 -32.42 -13.61
C GLN A 189 11.81 -31.10 -13.52
N GLN A 190 10.53 -31.11 -13.92
CA GLN A 190 9.69 -29.91 -13.94
C GLN A 190 9.35 -29.40 -12.54
N ILE A 191 9.03 -30.29 -11.59
CA ILE A 191 8.63 -29.86 -10.24
C ILE A 191 9.77 -29.06 -9.55
N PRO A 192 11.03 -29.55 -9.47
CA PRO A 192 12.13 -28.77 -8.91
C PRO A 192 12.43 -27.49 -9.69
N ALA A 193 12.29 -27.50 -11.02
CA ALA A 193 12.48 -26.30 -11.84
C ALA A 193 11.44 -25.21 -11.51
N LEU A 194 10.16 -25.59 -11.38
CA LEU A 194 9.08 -24.70 -10.96
C LEU A 194 9.26 -24.20 -9.52
N GLN A 195 9.73 -25.07 -8.61
CA GLN A 195 10.06 -24.66 -7.24
C GLN A 195 11.21 -23.64 -7.21
N LYS A 196 12.23 -23.83 -8.04
CA LYS A 196 13.33 -22.87 -8.20
C LYS A 196 12.84 -21.55 -8.79
N GLU A 197 12.04 -21.61 -9.86
CA GLU A 197 11.41 -20.42 -10.48
C GLU A 197 10.62 -19.64 -9.42
N ARG A 198 9.79 -20.33 -8.63
CA ARG A 198 9.07 -19.72 -7.52
C ARG A 198 10.03 -19.07 -6.52
N TRP A 199 11.09 -19.75 -6.10
CA TRP A 199 12.09 -19.15 -5.21
C TRP A 199 12.78 -17.91 -5.78
N ASP A 200 13.05 -17.89 -7.08
CA ASP A 200 13.64 -16.73 -7.76
C ASP A 200 12.65 -15.54 -7.77
N LEU A 201 11.37 -15.80 -8.07
CA LEU A 201 10.30 -14.83 -7.96
C LEU A 201 10.14 -14.31 -6.51
N LYS A 202 10.33 -15.16 -5.50
CA LYS A 202 10.30 -14.76 -4.07
C LYS A 202 11.35 -13.70 -3.81
N ARG A 203 12.58 -13.94 -4.26
CA ARG A 203 13.72 -13.04 -4.05
C ARG A 203 13.54 -11.72 -4.77
N GLU A 204 13.13 -11.76 -6.03
CA GLU A 204 12.84 -10.56 -6.81
C GLU A 204 11.76 -9.70 -6.14
N PHE A 205 10.70 -10.34 -5.66
CA PHE A 205 9.63 -9.65 -4.95
C PHE A 205 10.08 -9.03 -3.62
N LEU A 206 10.96 -9.71 -2.86
CA LEU A 206 11.54 -9.13 -1.63
C LEU A 206 12.36 -7.87 -1.91
N THR A 207 13.16 -7.87 -2.98
CA THR A 207 13.89 -6.67 -3.42
C THR A 207 12.95 -5.52 -3.74
N VAL A 208 11.86 -5.79 -4.47
CA VAL A 208 10.83 -4.77 -4.75
C VAL A 208 10.19 -4.26 -3.46
N MET A 209 9.91 -5.14 -2.51
CA MET A 209 9.33 -4.74 -1.23
C MET A 209 10.27 -3.88 -0.39
N ASP A 210 11.58 -4.07 -0.47
CA ASP A 210 12.54 -3.19 0.17
C ASP A 210 12.55 -1.80 -0.48
N ILE A 211 12.49 -1.72 -1.81
CA ILE A 211 12.30 -0.45 -2.54
C ILE A 211 10.98 0.23 -2.11
N VAL A 212 9.90 -0.54 -1.97
CA VAL A 212 8.59 -0.03 -1.50
C VAL A 212 8.67 0.52 -0.07
N LYS A 213 9.46 -0.10 0.81
CA LYS A 213 9.71 0.42 2.17
C LYS A 213 10.53 1.71 2.12
N GLU A 214 11.56 1.79 1.29
CA GLU A 214 12.35 3.01 1.11
C GLU A 214 11.47 4.16 0.59
N LEU A 215 10.62 3.88 -0.40
CA LEU A 215 9.67 4.85 -0.95
C LEU A 215 8.65 5.33 0.09
N LEU A 216 8.21 4.44 1.00
CA LEU A 216 7.37 4.82 2.14
C LEU A 216 8.09 5.78 3.09
N VAL A 217 9.37 5.52 3.37
CA VAL A 217 10.20 6.41 4.18
C VAL A 217 10.33 7.77 3.48
N GLU A 218 10.58 7.80 2.18
CA GLU A 218 10.67 9.03 1.38
C GLU A 218 9.37 9.84 1.42
N ILE A 219 8.21 9.21 1.12
CA ILE A 219 6.89 9.85 1.19
C ILE A 219 6.61 10.36 2.60
N ARG A 220 6.96 9.58 3.63
CA ARG A 220 6.82 9.96 5.04
C ARG A 220 7.68 11.19 5.36
N MET A 221 8.91 11.25 4.87
CA MET A 221 9.81 12.40 5.04
C MET A 221 9.30 13.65 4.30
N GLU A 222 8.75 13.50 3.10
CA GLU A 222 8.19 14.63 2.33
C GLU A 222 6.92 15.19 3.00
N VAL A 223 6.02 14.32 3.44
CA VAL A 223 4.83 14.71 4.21
C VAL A 223 5.25 15.41 5.50
N SER A 224 6.23 14.87 6.21
CA SER A 224 6.78 15.50 7.43
C SER A 224 7.35 16.88 7.15
N SER A 225 8.13 17.02 6.08
CA SER A 225 8.75 18.28 5.71
C SER A 225 7.71 19.35 5.35
N LYS A 226 6.68 18.98 4.58
CA LYS A 226 5.56 19.89 4.28
C LYS A 226 4.78 20.27 5.53
N LEU A 227 4.54 19.33 6.44
CA LEU A 227 3.87 19.60 7.71
C LEU A 227 4.71 20.53 8.61
N ILE A 228 6.02 20.30 8.71
CA ILE A 228 6.96 21.18 9.42
C ILE A 228 6.98 22.57 8.78
N GLU A 229 7.02 22.66 7.45
CA GLU A 229 6.97 23.92 6.73
C GLU A 229 5.67 24.68 7.04
N MET A 230 4.52 24.00 6.99
CA MET A 230 3.22 24.58 7.33
C MET A 230 3.21 25.08 8.78
N VAL A 231 3.66 24.28 9.75
CA VAL A 231 3.80 24.71 11.15
C VAL A 231 4.77 25.87 11.28
N SER A 232 5.88 25.89 10.52
CA SER A 232 6.87 26.97 10.55
C SER A 232 6.32 28.30 10.03
N ARG A 233 5.41 28.27 9.05
CA ARG A 233 4.69 29.47 8.57
C ARG A 233 3.76 30.03 9.63
N VAL A 234 3.16 29.15 10.44
CA VAL A 234 2.35 29.56 11.59
C VAL A 234 3.15 29.68 12.89
N ARG A 235 4.47 29.41 12.85
CA ARG A 235 5.35 29.57 13.99
C ARG A 235 5.31 31.02 14.39
N VAL A 236 4.75 31.24 15.58
CA VAL A 236 4.70 32.52 16.25
C VAL A 236 6.15 32.97 16.44
N LYS A 237 6.67 33.80 15.53
CA LYS A 237 7.81 34.67 15.85
C LYS A 237 7.38 35.48 17.08
N LYS A 238 8.34 35.95 17.88
CA LYS A 238 8.12 36.64 19.18
C LYS A 238 7.01 37.72 19.21
N ASP A 239 6.55 38.19 18.05
CA ASP A 239 5.45 39.14 17.85
C ASP A 239 4.08 38.46 17.63
N TRP A 240 3.62 37.65 18.59
CA TRP A 240 2.22 37.17 18.64
C TRP A 240 1.19 38.30 18.76
N ARG A 241 1.64 39.50 19.15
CA ARG A 241 0.80 40.68 19.42
C ARG A 241 0.07 41.21 18.18
N ASP A 242 0.53 40.85 16.98
CA ASP A 242 -0.03 41.32 15.71
C ASP A 242 -0.94 40.29 15.04
N ARG A 243 -1.12 39.10 15.63
CA ARG A 243 -1.92 38.02 15.04
C ARG A 243 -3.30 37.91 15.68
N SER A 244 -4.32 37.75 14.85
CA SER A 244 -5.71 37.59 15.33
C SER A 244 -5.92 36.21 15.94
N VAL A 245 -6.97 36.09 16.77
CA VAL A 245 -7.37 34.80 17.33
C VAL A 245 -7.69 33.78 16.24
N GLU A 246 -8.32 34.20 15.12
CA GLU A 246 -8.63 33.30 14.01
C GLU A 246 -7.36 32.73 13.33
N GLU A 247 -6.32 33.54 13.16
CA GLU A 247 -5.05 33.10 12.56
C GLU A 247 -4.34 32.04 13.42
N LEU A 248 -4.44 32.18 14.74
CA LEU A 248 -3.85 31.25 15.70
C LEU A 248 -4.69 29.96 15.83
N GLU A 249 -6.02 30.03 15.73
CA GLU A 249 -6.91 28.86 15.70
C GLU A 249 -6.72 28.01 14.43
N VAL A 250 -6.41 28.63 13.29
CA VAL A 250 -6.00 27.91 12.08
C VAL A 250 -4.70 27.14 12.30
N ALA A 251 -3.72 27.74 12.99
CA ALA A 251 -2.48 27.07 13.40
C ALA A 251 -2.77 25.81 14.23
N GLN A 252 -3.69 25.94 15.18
CA GLN A 252 -4.09 24.90 16.11
C GLN A 252 -4.70 23.71 15.36
N SER A 253 -5.62 23.98 14.41
CA SER A 253 -6.22 22.92 13.60
C SER A 253 -5.19 22.13 12.78
N TYR A 254 -4.14 22.79 12.29
CA TYR A 254 -3.05 22.10 11.60
C TYR A 254 -2.25 21.19 12.53
N LEU A 255 -1.96 21.65 13.76
CA LEU A 255 -1.25 20.84 14.74
C LEU A 255 -2.07 19.59 15.15
N GLU A 256 -3.37 19.74 15.35
CA GLU A 256 -4.27 18.63 15.69
C GLU A 256 -4.32 17.58 14.57
N LYS A 257 -4.41 18.01 13.30
CA LYS A 257 -4.33 17.12 12.14
C LYS A 257 -3.00 16.38 12.07
N MET A 258 -1.89 17.03 12.44
CA MET A 258 -0.58 16.38 12.52
C MET A 258 -0.52 15.32 13.62
N GLN A 259 -1.04 15.63 14.81
CA GLN A 259 -1.06 14.68 15.93
C GLN A 259 -1.93 13.46 15.61
N ALA A 260 -3.09 13.67 14.99
CA ALA A 260 -3.96 12.59 14.54
C ALA A 260 -3.27 11.69 13.49
N ALA A 261 -2.63 12.29 12.48
CA ALA A 261 -1.86 11.55 11.48
C ALA A 261 -0.67 10.81 12.11
N GLY A 262 0.00 11.42 13.10
CA GLY A 262 1.11 10.80 13.82
C GLY A 262 0.73 9.48 14.50
N ALA A 263 -0.43 9.46 15.16
CA ALA A 263 -0.97 8.27 15.81
C ALA A 263 -1.41 7.19 14.81
N GLU A 264 -1.99 7.57 13.68
CA GLU A 264 -2.48 6.63 12.65
C GLU A 264 -1.35 5.90 11.90
N PHE A 265 -0.21 6.57 11.68
CA PHE A 265 0.89 6.04 10.88
C PHE A 265 2.10 5.54 11.69
N GLY A 266 2.00 5.42 13.02
CA GLY A 266 3.11 4.97 13.88
C GLY A 266 4.33 5.89 13.78
N LEU A 267 4.08 7.20 13.78
CA LEU A 267 5.09 8.23 13.55
C LEU A 267 5.75 8.69 14.85
N ASP A 268 6.48 7.78 15.50
CA ASP A 268 7.17 8.07 16.78
C ASP A 268 8.29 9.13 16.69
N TYR A 269 8.76 9.54 15.49
CA TYR A 269 9.73 10.64 15.36
C TYR A 269 9.14 12.03 15.62
N LEU A 270 7.81 12.16 15.81
CA LEU A 270 7.25 13.38 16.39
C LEU A 270 7.63 13.52 17.88
N ALA A 271 8.07 12.44 18.54
CA ALA A 271 8.60 12.50 19.90
C ALA A 271 9.96 13.22 19.99
N ASP A 272 10.76 13.20 18.93
CA ASP A 272 12.00 14.03 18.84
C ASP A 272 11.68 15.51 18.59
N ILE A 273 10.41 15.84 18.35
CA ILE A 273 9.94 17.21 18.41
C ILE A 273 9.45 17.46 19.85
N ASP A 274 10.39 17.59 20.78
CA ASP A 274 10.18 18.28 22.08
C ASP A 274 9.49 19.66 21.88
N ASN A 275 9.49 20.18 20.65
CA ASN A 275 8.71 21.35 20.26
C ASN A 275 7.19 21.12 20.11
N VAL A 276 6.58 19.94 19.90
CA VAL A 276 5.12 19.88 19.65
C VAL A 276 4.32 20.17 20.92
N VAL A 277 4.69 19.56 22.05
CA VAL A 277 4.06 19.83 23.35
C VAL A 277 4.37 21.27 23.81
N GLY A 278 5.63 21.70 23.65
CA GLY A 278 6.03 23.08 23.94
C GLY A 278 5.34 24.11 23.04
N PHE A 279 5.12 23.79 21.76
CA PHE A 279 4.46 24.65 20.78
C PHE A 279 2.95 24.71 21.02
N GLN A 280 2.31 23.58 21.35
CA GLN A 280 0.90 23.54 21.76
C GLN A 280 0.65 24.48 22.93
N LYS A 281 1.47 24.38 23.98
CA LYS A 281 1.39 25.26 25.14
C LYS A 281 1.60 26.74 24.77
N ASN A 282 2.62 27.04 23.97
CA ASN A 282 2.90 28.41 23.52
C ASN A 282 1.77 28.98 22.65
N LEU A 283 1.13 28.13 21.84
CA LEU A 283 0.03 28.51 20.97
C LEU A 283 -1.25 28.76 21.77
N ASP A 284 -1.56 27.92 22.77
CA ASP A 284 -2.67 28.12 23.70
C ASP A 284 -2.51 29.40 24.53
N ASP A 285 -1.28 29.68 24.98
CA ASP A 285 -0.94 30.93 25.68
C ASP A 285 -1.12 32.15 24.77
N ALA A 286 -0.72 32.05 23.49
CA ALA A 286 -0.86 33.12 22.50
C ALA A 286 -2.34 33.38 22.15
N ILE A 287 -3.14 32.32 21.97
CA ILE A 287 -4.59 32.41 21.71
C ILE A 287 -5.29 33.09 22.88
N SER A 288 -4.98 32.68 24.11
CA SER A 288 -5.58 33.25 25.32
C SER A 288 -5.27 34.75 25.46
N ARG A 289 -4.02 35.15 25.17
CA ARG A 289 -3.62 36.57 25.22
C ARG A 289 -4.18 37.41 24.09
N SER A 290 -4.22 36.87 22.87
CA SER A 290 -4.84 37.55 21.72
C SER A 290 -6.34 37.76 21.95
N LEU A 291 -7.03 36.77 22.53
CA LEU A 291 -8.43 36.90 22.93
C LEU A 291 -8.63 38.02 23.95
N TYR A 292 -7.78 38.09 24.98
CA TYR A 292 -7.82 39.17 25.97
C TYR A 292 -7.67 40.55 25.32
N GLU A 293 -6.65 40.73 24.45
CA GLU A 293 -6.37 42.00 23.79
C GLU A 293 -7.47 42.40 22.78
N ASP A 294 -8.01 41.44 22.03
CA ASP A 294 -9.10 41.68 21.09
C ASP A 294 -10.38 42.11 21.81
N LEU A 295 -10.75 41.41 22.89
CA LEU A 295 -11.89 41.79 23.72
C LEU A 295 -11.69 43.16 24.36
N LYS A 296 -10.50 43.43 24.91
CA LYS A 296 -10.14 44.73 25.48
C LYS A 296 -10.26 45.86 24.46
N LYS A 297 -9.69 45.71 23.27
CA LYS A 297 -9.77 46.71 22.18
C LYS A 297 -11.22 46.98 21.78
N ARG A 298 -12.02 45.93 21.57
CA ARG A 298 -13.43 46.05 21.18
C ARG A 298 -14.26 46.72 22.28
N MET A 299 -14.03 46.40 23.55
CA MET A 299 -14.72 46.99 24.70
C MET A 299 -14.32 48.45 24.94
N VAL A 300 -13.03 48.79 24.80
CA VAL A 300 -12.55 50.18 24.90
C VAL A 300 -13.09 51.04 23.74
N ALA A 301 -13.16 50.49 22.52
CA ALA A 301 -13.76 51.19 21.38
C ALA A 301 -15.26 51.49 21.60
N GLN A 302 -15.99 50.56 22.21
CA GLN A 302 -17.40 50.73 22.58
C GLN A 302 -17.59 51.78 23.70
N ASN A 303 -16.69 51.82 24.69
CA ASN A 303 -16.74 52.79 25.80
C ASN A 303 -16.44 54.25 25.39
N LYS A 304 -15.83 54.49 24.22
CA LYS A 304 -15.57 55.84 23.68
C LYS A 304 -16.78 56.46 22.98
N GLN A 305 -17.88 55.72 22.79
CA GLN A 305 -19.12 56.24 22.22
C GLN A 305 -20.03 56.83 23.31
N PRO A 306 -20.79 57.91 23.03
CA PRO A 306 -21.61 58.60 24.03
C PRO A 306 -22.66 57.68 24.67
N ALA A 307 -22.95 57.96 25.94
CA ALA A 307 -23.53 57.12 27.00
C ALA A 307 -24.88 56.40 26.74
N SER A 308 -25.41 56.31 25.52
CA SER A 308 -26.71 55.68 25.23
C SER A 308 -26.65 54.32 24.52
N VAL A 309 -25.45 53.78 24.21
CA VAL A 309 -25.29 52.49 23.49
C VAL A 309 -24.73 51.36 24.39
N ALA A 310 -24.45 51.64 25.66
CA ALA A 310 -23.35 51.01 26.40
C ALA A 310 -23.54 49.58 26.99
N LEU A 311 -24.74 48.99 27.00
CA LEU A 311 -24.96 47.65 27.63
C LEU A 311 -25.28 46.53 26.63
N PRO A 312 -26.24 46.68 25.71
CA PRO A 312 -26.62 45.60 24.79
C PRO A 312 -25.49 45.19 23.83
N ALA A 313 -24.65 46.13 23.39
CA ALA A 313 -23.53 45.83 22.49
C ALA A 313 -22.38 45.09 23.21
N VAL A 314 -22.13 45.44 24.48
CA VAL A 314 -21.17 44.74 25.34
C VAL A 314 -21.70 43.35 25.71
N GLU A 315 -22.99 43.22 26.00
CA GLU A 315 -23.68 41.94 26.21
C GLU A 315 -23.59 41.02 24.99
N ASN A 316 -23.80 41.55 23.79
CA ASN A 316 -23.69 40.77 22.57
C ASN A 316 -22.24 40.28 22.34
N LEU A 317 -21.23 41.13 22.59
CA LEU A 317 -19.82 40.73 22.52
C LEU A 317 -19.46 39.65 23.54
N ILE A 318 -19.96 39.75 24.76
CA ILE A 318 -19.76 38.73 25.81
C ILE A 318 -20.45 37.42 25.41
N ASN A 319 -21.69 37.46 24.93
CA ASN A 319 -22.42 36.28 24.48
C ASN A 319 -21.75 35.61 23.28
N GLN A 320 -21.20 36.38 22.33
CA GLN A 320 -20.43 35.86 21.21
C GLN A 320 -19.14 35.16 21.66
N ALA A 321 -18.44 35.73 22.66
CA ALA A 321 -17.25 35.09 23.22
C ALA A 321 -17.61 33.79 23.96
N LEU A 322 -18.69 33.79 24.76
CA LEU A 322 -19.16 32.62 25.53
C LEU A 322 -19.76 31.53 24.64
N ALA A 323 -20.27 31.87 23.45
CA ALA A 323 -20.79 30.91 22.48
C ALA A 323 -19.69 30.05 21.83
N ARG A 324 -18.41 30.40 22.01
CA ARG A 324 -17.28 29.61 21.49
C ARG A 324 -17.24 28.23 22.16
N THR A 325 -17.22 27.18 21.32
CA THR A 325 -17.10 25.78 21.74
C THR A 325 -15.65 25.28 21.72
N GLN A 326 -14.72 26.10 21.24
CA GLN A 326 -13.29 25.79 21.19
C GLN A 326 -12.47 27.07 21.41
N LEU A 327 -11.34 26.94 22.12
CA LEU A 327 -10.32 27.98 22.25
C LEU A 327 -8.94 27.32 22.34
N GLY A 328 -8.15 27.39 21.25
CA GLY A 328 -6.92 26.61 21.16
C GLY A 328 -7.19 25.11 21.26
N SER A 329 -6.42 24.40 22.07
CA SER A 329 -6.65 22.98 22.38
C SER A 329 -7.84 22.72 23.31
N LEU A 330 -8.37 23.76 23.98
CA LEU A 330 -9.48 23.62 24.93
C LEU A 330 -10.81 23.43 24.21
N ARG A 331 -11.63 22.50 24.72
CA ARG A 331 -12.93 22.15 24.14
C ARG A 331 -14.06 22.39 25.13
N ASP A 332 -15.23 22.73 24.58
CA ASP A 332 -16.52 22.81 25.25
C ASP A 332 -16.45 23.58 26.58
N TYR A 333 -16.63 22.89 27.71
CA TYR A 333 -16.63 23.49 29.04
C TYR A 333 -15.31 24.21 29.36
N GLN A 334 -14.16 23.64 28.97
CA GLN A 334 -12.85 24.20 29.26
C GLN A 334 -12.60 25.50 28.48
N ALA A 335 -13.06 25.55 27.22
CA ALA A 335 -12.99 26.75 26.40
C ALA A 335 -13.86 27.87 27.01
N ARG A 336 -15.08 27.53 27.44
CA ARG A 336 -15.99 28.49 28.10
C ARG A 336 -15.42 29.01 29.42
N GLU A 337 -14.82 28.14 30.23
CA GLU A 337 -14.19 28.54 31.50
C GLU A 337 -13.01 29.50 31.26
N ALA A 338 -12.18 29.23 30.25
CA ALA A 338 -11.07 30.11 29.87
C ALA A 338 -11.55 31.49 29.37
N VAL A 339 -12.63 31.53 28.59
CA VAL A 339 -13.28 32.78 28.16
C VAL A 339 -13.81 33.56 29.35
N VAL A 340 -14.50 32.89 30.29
CA VAL A 340 -15.03 33.52 31.51
C VAL A 340 -13.90 34.10 32.35
N LYS A 341 -12.79 33.37 32.53
CA LYS A 341 -11.61 33.87 33.24
C LYS A 341 -11.02 35.11 32.59
N THR A 342 -10.88 35.11 31.27
CA THR A 342 -10.43 36.28 30.49
C THR A 342 -11.33 37.49 30.72
N LEU A 343 -12.66 37.29 30.73
CA LEU A 343 -13.63 38.36 31.01
C LEU A 343 -13.57 38.88 32.46
N GLN A 344 -13.34 37.99 33.43
CA GLN A 344 -13.12 38.37 34.83
C GLN A 344 -11.84 39.19 35.00
N ASP A 345 -10.77 38.82 34.31
CA ASP A 345 -9.50 39.56 34.33
C ASP A 345 -9.66 40.95 33.70
N LEU A 346 -10.37 41.06 32.56
CA LEU A 346 -10.73 42.36 31.96
C LEU A 346 -11.58 43.24 32.88
N HIS A 347 -12.46 42.64 33.68
CA HIS A 347 -13.24 43.35 34.70
C HIS A 347 -12.36 43.88 35.84
N ARG A 348 -11.44 43.04 36.36
CA ARG A 348 -10.48 43.42 37.40
C ARG A 348 -9.56 44.57 36.94
N ASP A 349 -9.18 44.56 35.68
CA ASP A 349 -8.34 45.60 35.06
C ASP A 349 -9.11 46.90 34.74
N GLY A 350 -10.41 46.98 35.09
CA GLY A 350 -11.23 48.17 34.93
C GLY A 350 -11.71 48.43 33.48
N ALA A 351 -11.41 47.54 32.54
CA ALA A 351 -11.87 47.67 31.14
C ALA A 351 -13.39 47.49 31.00
N ILE A 352 -14.02 46.81 31.97
CA ILE A 352 -15.45 46.48 31.99
C ILE A 352 -16.07 46.95 33.33
N SER A 353 -16.13 48.26 33.58
CA SER A 353 -16.64 48.79 34.87
C SER A 353 -18.17 48.67 35.04
N GLY A 354 -18.93 48.27 34.01
CA GLY A 354 -20.41 48.22 34.02
C GLY A 354 -21.09 46.84 33.90
N ALA A 355 -20.37 45.75 33.56
CA ALA A 355 -20.99 44.45 33.23
C ALA A 355 -21.01 43.43 34.38
N HIS A 356 -20.96 43.89 35.63
CA HIS A 356 -20.80 43.03 36.82
C HIS A 356 -21.94 41.99 36.98
N LYS A 357 -23.17 42.29 36.53
CA LYS A 357 -24.30 41.33 36.63
C LYS A 357 -24.25 40.17 35.62
N LEU A 358 -23.49 40.29 34.53
CA LEU A 358 -23.41 39.27 33.47
C LEU A 358 -22.30 38.25 33.74
N LEU A 359 -21.18 38.69 34.31
CA LEU A 359 -19.99 37.86 34.58
C LEU A 359 -20.19 36.88 35.74
N PHE A 360 -21.17 37.11 36.60
CA PHE A 360 -21.45 36.32 37.81
C PHE A 360 -22.83 35.65 37.77
N ARG A 361 -23.47 35.58 36.60
CA ARG A 361 -24.70 34.79 36.43
C ARG A 361 -24.31 33.31 36.47
N PRO A 362 -24.96 32.47 37.31
CA PRO A 362 -24.62 31.05 37.38
C PRO A 362 -24.83 30.41 36.00
N MET A 363 -23.78 29.77 35.47
CA MET A 363 -23.89 29.05 34.20
C MET A 363 -24.92 27.93 34.37
N ALA A 364 -25.98 27.96 33.56
CA ALA A 364 -26.89 26.83 33.48
C ALA A 364 -26.10 25.60 33.01
N ARG A 365 -26.23 24.50 33.78
CA ARG A 365 -25.52 23.25 33.54
C ARG A 365 -25.83 22.64 32.18
#